data_AF-A0A1G9SLP6-F1
#
_entry.id   AF-A0A1G9SLP6-F1
#
_cell.length_a   1.000
_cell.length_b   1.000
_cell.length_c   1.000
_cell.angle_alpha   90.00
_cell.angle_beta   90.00
_cell.angle_gamma   90.00
#
_symmetry.space_group_name_H-M   'P 1'
#
loop_
_entity.id
_entity.type
_entity.pdbx_description
1 polymer ?
#
loop_
_entity_poly.entity_id
_entity_poly.type
_entity_poly.pdbx_seq_one_letter_code
_entity_poly.pdbx_strand_id
1 'polypeptide(L)'
;MRVFLSACLLTLAISPAHAQTPAIEIETARYLDCLERVEREQDQAFEDALAWRMEGGGWPAAHCEALALIALGDTTGGALSLEELAGTTDGGRGPVIRSAMLVDAGKAWLTIGRSEDAQRAFAAALELNPDDQDALLGQASAALALGDWPLAGDAATAVIGQAPDLAEAWRLRAAARLETGALDDAWQDMEMAREIAPDNIEILVLRGRINEARRLVAPGED
;
A
#
# COMPACT_ATOMS: atom_id res chain seq x y z
N MET A 1 -67.88 -22.45 40.26
CA MET A 1 -67.42 -21.26 39.48
C MET A 1 -66.15 -20.74 40.14
N ARG A 2 -64.97 -21.16 39.67
CA ARG A 2 -63.65 -20.73 40.19
C ARG A 2 -62.84 -20.19 39.01
N VAL A 3 -62.60 -18.89 39.02
CA VAL A 3 -61.78 -18.17 38.04
C VAL A 3 -60.33 -18.33 38.45
N PHE A 4 -59.50 -18.94 37.59
CA PHE A 4 -58.04 -18.94 37.76
C PHE A 4 -57.45 -17.76 36.98
N LEU A 5 -56.87 -16.80 37.70
CA LEU A 5 -56.00 -15.76 37.13
C LEU A 5 -54.67 -16.43 36.72
N SER A 6 -54.36 -16.40 35.43
CA SER A 6 -53.06 -16.81 34.89
C SER A 6 -52.14 -15.59 34.84
N ALA A 7 -51.17 -15.53 35.75
CA ALA A 7 -50.14 -14.49 35.75
C ALA A 7 -49.04 -14.88 34.75
N CYS A 8 -48.98 -14.15 33.63
CA CYS A 8 -47.97 -14.31 32.60
C CYS A 8 -46.68 -13.62 33.06
N LEU A 9 -45.68 -14.40 33.50
CA LEU A 9 -44.34 -13.92 33.82
C LEU A 9 -43.57 -13.67 32.52
N LEU A 10 -43.48 -12.41 32.10
CA LEU A 10 -42.56 -11.97 31.05
C LEU A 10 -41.13 -12.01 31.58
N THR A 11 -40.39 -13.06 31.21
CA THR A 11 -38.94 -13.10 31.37
C THR A 11 -38.31 -12.20 30.31
N LEU A 12 -37.80 -11.04 30.72
CA LEU A 12 -36.91 -10.21 29.91
C LEU A 12 -35.65 -11.02 29.57
N ALA A 13 -35.53 -11.44 28.30
CA ALA A 13 -34.30 -12.00 27.78
C ALA A 13 -33.29 -10.85 27.63
N ILE A 14 -32.26 -10.84 28.48
CA ILE A 14 -31.11 -9.95 28.32
C ILE A 14 -30.28 -10.53 27.18
N SER A 15 -30.32 -9.88 26.02
CA SER A 15 -29.48 -10.23 24.86
C SER A 15 -27.99 -10.09 25.19
N PRO A 16 -27.12 -11.03 24.78
CA PRO A 16 -25.70 -11.08 25.17
C PRO A 16 -24.80 -10.08 24.40
N ALA A 17 -25.38 -9.05 23.77
CA ALA A 17 -24.66 -8.13 22.89
C ALA A 17 -23.66 -7.19 23.61
N HIS A 18 -23.60 -7.20 24.94
CA HIS A 18 -22.79 -6.24 25.73
C HIS A 18 -21.42 -6.76 26.19
N ALA A 19 -21.06 -8.03 25.92
CA ALA A 19 -19.80 -8.61 26.42
C ALA A 19 -18.61 -8.52 25.43
N GLN A 20 -18.84 -8.24 24.15
CA GLN A 20 -17.81 -8.28 23.11
C GLN A 20 -17.06 -6.95 22.90
N THR A 21 -17.64 -5.84 23.35
CA THR A 21 -17.14 -4.48 23.16
C THR A 21 -15.74 -4.21 23.75
N PRO A 22 -15.43 -4.58 25.01
CA PRO A 22 -14.14 -4.21 25.62
C PRO A 22 -12.96 -4.99 25.03
N ALA A 23 -13.15 -6.25 24.61
CA ALA A 23 -12.06 -7.05 24.03
C ALA A 23 -11.64 -6.53 22.65
N ILE A 24 -12.60 -6.15 21.81
CA ILE A 24 -12.31 -5.58 20.47
C ILE A 24 -11.59 -4.23 20.61
N GLU A 25 -11.99 -3.39 21.55
CA GLU A 25 -11.36 -2.11 21.83
C GLU A 25 -9.91 -2.27 22.31
N ILE A 26 -9.64 -3.24 23.18
CA ILE A 26 -8.29 -3.55 23.67
C ILE A 26 -7.38 -4.03 22.52
N GLU A 27 -7.85 -4.99 21.70
CA GLU A 27 -7.07 -5.49 20.56
C GLU A 27 -6.80 -4.38 19.52
N THR A 28 -7.76 -3.48 19.31
CA THR A 28 -7.58 -2.32 18.42
C THR A 28 -6.55 -1.35 18.98
N ALA A 29 -6.59 -1.05 20.28
CA ALA A 29 -5.62 -0.17 20.92
C ALA A 29 -4.20 -0.75 20.84
N ARG A 30 -4.04 -2.05 21.10
CA ARG A 30 -2.75 -2.75 20.99
C ARG A 30 -2.23 -2.74 19.55
N TYR A 31 -3.12 -2.91 18.57
CA TYR A 31 -2.75 -2.83 17.16
C TYR A 31 -2.22 -1.44 16.78
N LEU A 32 -2.95 -0.38 17.15
CA LEU A 32 -2.56 0.99 16.85
C LEU A 32 -1.25 1.39 17.56
N ASP A 33 -1.06 0.98 18.81
CA ASP A 33 0.20 1.21 19.55
C ASP A 33 1.38 0.52 18.84
N CYS A 34 1.20 -0.70 18.33
CA CYS A 34 2.23 -1.34 17.52
C CYS A 34 2.58 -0.53 16.27
N LEU A 35 1.58 -0.10 15.50
CA LEU A 35 1.83 0.65 14.25
C LEU A 35 2.66 1.92 14.51
N GLU A 36 2.45 2.61 15.63
CA GLU A 36 3.28 3.76 16.03
C GLU A 36 4.71 3.34 16.41
N ARG A 37 4.85 2.23 17.15
CA ARG A 37 6.17 1.75 17.63
C ARG A 37 7.07 1.24 16.52
N VAL A 38 6.51 0.65 15.46
CA VAL A 38 7.30 0.16 14.30
C VAL A 38 8.21 1.26 13.73
N GLU A 39 7.80 2.53 13.78
CA GLU A 39 8.61 3.64 13.26
C GLU A 39 9.64 4.17 14.27
N ARG A 40 9.39 4.02 15.58
CA ARG A 40 10.12 4.74 16.64
C ARG A 40 10.98 3.84 17.53
N GLU A 41 10.53 2.61 17.76
CA GLU A 41 11.04 1.64 18.73
C GLU A 41 11.03 0.23 18.11
N GLN A 42 11.69 0.06 16.97
CA GLN A 42 11.64 -1.12 16.10
C GLN A 42 11.87 -2.46 16.83
N ASP A 43 12.92 -2.54 17.64
CA ASP A 43 13.26 -3.76 18.41
C ASP A 43 12.13 -4.13 19.39
N GLN A 44 11.61 -3.13 20.11
CA GLN A 44 10.53 -3.33 21.08
C GLN A 44 9.22 -3.72 20.37
N ALA A 45 8.91 -3.07 19.25
CA ALA A 45 7.73 -3.39 18.44
C ALA A 45 7.76 -4.86 18.00
N PHE A 46 8.92 -5.37 17.58
CA PHE A 46 9.09 -6.76 17.18
C PHE A 46 8.92 -7.73 18.35
N GLU A 47 9.56 -7.48 19.50
CA GLU A 47 9.42 -8.31 20.70
C GLU A 47 7.95 -8.36 21.20
N ASP A 48 7.28 -7.20 21.23
CA ASP A 48 5.89 -7.08 21.65
C ASP A 48 4.94 -7.81 20.67
N ALA A 49 5.22 -7.72 19.37
CA ALA A 49 4.48 -8.42 18.32
C ALA A 49 4.59 -9.94 18.46
N LEU A 50 5.82 -10.45 18.69
CA LEU A 50 6.07 -11.87 18.93
C LEU A 50 5.33 -12.37 20.17
N ALA A 51 5.40 -11.62 21.27
CA ALA A 51 4.67 -11.93 22.49
C ALA A 51 3.15 -11.98 22.23
N TRP A 52 2.62 -10.99 21.50
CA TRP A 52 1.20 -10.94 21.13
C TRP A 52 0.78 -12.13 20.25
N ARG A 53 1.64 -12.56 19.33
CA ARG A 53 1.39 -13.76 18.51
C ARG A 53 1.28 -15.01 19.38
N MET A 54 2.17 -15.16 20.36
CA MET A 54 2.17 -16.28 21.30
C MET A 54 0.93 -16.29 22.21
N GLU A 55 0.35 -15.13 22.48
CA GLU A 55 -0.91 -14.96 23.22
C GLU A 55 -2.16 -15.23 22.36
N GLY A 56 -2.00 -15.48 21.06
CA GLY A 56 -3.12 -15.72 20.14
C GLY A 56 -3.72 -14.44 19.54
N GLY A 57 -2.92 -13.37 19.42
CA GLY A 57 -3.33 -12.07 18.87
C GLY A 57 -3.87 -12.08 17.44
N GLY A 58 -3.70 -13.18 16.70
CA GLY A 58 -4.24 -13.35 15.35
C GLY A 58 -3.59 -12.44 14.31
N TRP A 59 -4.37 -12.03 13.30
CA TRP A 59 -3.85 -11.24 12.19
C TRP A 59 -3.24 -9.87 12.58
N PRO A 60 -3.75 -9.11 13.57
CA PRO A 60 -3.12 -7.84 13.96
C PRO A 60 -1.71 -8.03 14.49
N ALA A 61 -1.48 -9.08 15.29
CA ALA A 61 -0.16 -9.44 15.81
C ALA A 61 0.80 -9.87 14.69
N ALA A 62 0.32 -10.74 13.78
CA ALA A 62 1.12 -11.19 12.64
C ALA A 62 1.47 -10.03 11.69
N HIS A 63 0.54 -9.09 11.50
CA HIS A 63 0.76 -7.91 10.68
C HIS A 63 1.82 -6.99 11.30
N CYS A 64 1.65 -6.69 12.58
CA CYS A 64 2.57 -5.92 13.41
C CYS A 64 4.00 -6.51 13.37
N GLU A 65 4.13 -7.83 13.53
CA GLU A 65 5.42 -8.53 13.43
C GLU A 65 6.06 -8.37 12.06
N ALA A 66 5.28 -8.53 10.98
CA ALA A 66 5.78 -8.39 9.62
C ALA A 66 6.28 -6.96 9.31
N LEU A 67 5.56 -5.94 9.78
CA LEU A 67 5.98 -4.55 9.66
C LEU A 67 7.25 -4.26 10.47
N ALA A 68 7.35 -4.81 11.68
CA ALA A 68 8.54 -4.68 12.51
C ALA A 68 9.77 -5.35 11.87
N LEU A 69 9.61 -6.52 11.23
CA LEU A 69 10.69 -7.16 10.44
C LEU A 69 11.19 -6.26 9.31
N ILE A 70 10.28 -5.63 8.56
CA ILE A 70 10.64 -4.67 7.50
C ILE A 70 11.44 -3.51 8.09
N ALA A 71 10.97 -2.94 9.20
CA ALA A 71 11.62 -1.80 9.85
C ALA A 71 13.02 -2.14 10.40
N LEU A 72 13.22 -3.38 10.87
CA LEU A 72 14.52 -3.90 11.32
C LEU A 72 15.47 -4.26 10.16
N GLY A 73 15.02 -4.14 8.91
CA GLY A 73 15.81 -4.43 7.71
C GLY A 73 15.72 -5.86 7.21
N ASP A 74 14.97 -6.75 7.86
CA ASP A 74 14.53 -8.01 7.24
C ASP A 74 13.34 -7.78 6.31
N THR A 75 13.59 -6.96 5.28
CA THR A 75 12.58 -6.57 4.31
C THR A 75 12.01 -7.76 3.55
N THR A 76 12.83 -8.79 3.29
CA THR A 76 12.40 -10.01 2.60
C THR A 76 11.47 -10.84 3.47
N GLY A 77 11.85 -11.12 4.71
CA GLY A 77 11.03 -11.90 5.65
C GLY A 77 9.71 -11.20 5.96
N GLY A 78 9.76 -9.89 6.20
CA GLY A 78 8.55 -9.11 6.46
C GLY A 78 7.61 -9.02 5.25
N ALA A 79 8.11 -8.77 4.04
CA ALA A 79 7.28 -8.72 2.84
C ALA A 79 6.60 -10.07 2.54
N LEU A 80 7.32 -11.19 2.66
CA LEU A 80 6.73 -12.53 2.52
C LEU A 80 5.67 -12.81 3.58
N SER A 81 5.90 -12.37 4.83
CA SER A 81 4.94 -12.53 5.92
C SER A 81 3.65 -11.75 5.67
N LEU A 82 3.75 -10.55 5.08
CA LEU A 82 2.59 -9.76 4.66
C LEU A 82 1.79 -10.45 3.54
N GLU A 83 2.46 -10.96 2.52
CA GLU A 83 1.81 -11.69 1.41
C GLU A 83 1.11 -12.96 1.91
N GLU A 84 1.77 -13.72 2.77
CA GLU A 84 1.19 -14.91 3.38
C GLU A 84 -0.04 -14.55 4.21
N LEU A 85 0.07 -13.54 5.07
CA LEU A 85 -1.03 -13.08 5.92
C LEU A 85 -2.21 -12.58 5.09
N ALA A 86 -1.94 -11.81 4.03
CA ALA A 86 -2.97 -11.37 3.09
C ALA A 86 -3.61 -12.55 2.32
N GLY A 87 -2.98 -13.73 2.28
CA GLY A 87 -3.54 -14.94 1.70
C GLY A 87 -4.49 -15.71 2.63
N THR A 88 -4.46 -15.47 3.94
CA THR A 88 -5.25 -16.24 4.90
C THR A 88 -6.72 -15.85 4.91
N THR A 89 -7.57 -16.74 5.44
CA THR A 89 -9.02 -16.48 5.59
C THR A 89 -9.33 -15.38 6.60
N ASP A 90 -8.43 -15.13 7.55
CA ASP A 90 -8.60 -14.17 8.65
C ASP A 90 -7.73 -12.91 8.52
N GLY A 91 -6.82 -12.84 7.54
CA GLY A 91 -5.91 -11.72 7.30
C GLY A 91 -6.66 -10.41 7.12
N GLY A 92 -6.81 -9.62 8.18
CA GLY A 92 -7.44 -8.30 8.09
C GLY A 92 -8.97 -8.26 8.07
N ARG A 93 -9.69 -9.39 8.14
CA ARG A 93 -11.18 -9.42 8.10
C ARG A 93 -11.82 -8.63 6.93
N GLY A 94 -11.17 -8.55 5.76
CA GLY A 94 -11.77 -7.98 4.55
C GLY A 94 -10.77 -7.66 3.44
N PRO A 95 -11.24 -7.45 2.19
CA PRO A 95 -10.37 -7.21 1.04
C PRO A 95 -9.53 -5.93 1.17
N VAL A 96 -10.04 -4.90 1.86
CA VAL A 96 -9.34 -3.62 2.03
C VAL A 96 -8.05 -3.77 2.84
N ILE A 97 -8.10 -4.44 3.99
CA ILE A 97 -6.91 -4.61 4.83
C ILE A 97 -5.91 -5.56 4.16
N ARG A 98 -6.39 -6.61 3.49
CA ARG A 98 -5.53 -7.52 2.69
C ARG A 98 -4.83 -6.79 1.55
N SER A 99 -5.54 -5.90 0.87
CA SER A 99 -4.97 -5.04 -0.17
C SER A 99 -3.87 -4.15 0.43
N ALA A 100 -4.12 -3.49 1.57
CA ALA A 100 -3.12 -2.68 2.25
C ALA A 100 -1.85 -3.48 2.63
N MET A 101 -1.99 -4.71 3.15
CA MET A 101 -0.84 -5.59 3.44
C MET A 101 -0.02 -5.90 2.17
N LEU A 102 -0.69 -6.14 1.05
CA LEU A 102 -0.03 -6.39 -0.24
C LEU A 102 0.63 -5.13 -0.81
N VAL A 103 0.05 -3.95 -0.58
CA VAL A 103 0.68 -2.66 -0.89
C VAL A 103 1.97 -2.49 -0.09
N ASP A 104 1.94 -2.76 1.21
CA ASP A 104 3.13 -2.64 2.07
C ASP A 104 4.21 -3.67 1.68
N ALA A 105 3.82 -4.90 1.32
CA ALA A 105 4.74 -5.88 0.75
C ALA A 105 5.36 -5.39 -0.57
N GLY A 106 4.55 -4.84 -1.48
CA GLY A 106 5.03 -4.29 -2.75
C GLY A 106 6.01 -3.14 -2.56
N LYS A 107 5.73 -2.22 -1.62
CA LYS A 107 6.64 -1.14 -1.23
C LYS A 107 7.96 -1.70 -0.69
N ALA A 108 7.89 -2.69 0.21
CA ALA A 108 9.06 -3.37 0.77
C ALA A 108 9.92 -4.00 -0.34
N TRP A 109 9.33 -4.73 -1.28
CA TRP A 109 10.06 -5.30 -2.42
C TRP A 109 10.76 -4.26 -3.29
N LEU A 110 10.11 -3.11 -3.56
CA LEU A 110 10.74 -2.00 -4.28
C LEU A 110 11.97 -1.46 -3.57
N THR A 111 11.94 -1.34 -2.23
CA THR A 111 13.08 -0.79 -1.47
C THR A 111 14.37 -1.63 -1.62
N ILE A 112 14.24 -2.93 -1.87
CA ILE A 112 15.36 -3.85 -2.09
C ILE A 112 15.57 -4.23 -3.57
N GLY A 113 14.94 -3.49 -4.50
CA GLY A 113 15.14 -3.67 -5.94
C GLY A 113 14.53 -4.95 -6.52
N ARG A 114 13.60 -5.59 -5.80
CA ARG A 114 12.91 -6.82 -6.22
C ARG A 114 11.64 -6.47 -6.99
N SER A 115 11.80 -5.83 -8.14
CA SER A 115 10.69 -5.23 -8.88
C SER A 115 9.66 -6.24 -9.39
N GLU A 116 10.06 -7.46 -9.75
CA GLU A 116 9.12 -8.52 -10.14
C GLU A 116 8.23 -8.97 -8.99
N ASP A 117 8.77 -9.04 -7.77
CA ASP A 117 7.99 -9.38 -6.57
C ASP A 117 7.05 -8.23 -6.21
N ALA A 118 7.54 -6.99 -6.28
CA ALA A 118 6.71 -5.80 -6.09
C ALA A 118 5.53 -5.75 -7.07
N GLN A 119 5.77 -5.99 -8.37
CA GLN A 119 4.72 -5.98 -9.38
C GLN A 119 3.63 -7.03 -9.07
N ARG A 120 4.01 -8.23 -8.62
CA ARG A 120 3.03 -9.26 -8.22
C ARG A 120 2.23 -8.86 -6.99
N ALA A 121 2.88 -8.27 -5.98
CA ALA A 121 2.21 -7.81 -4.77
C ALA A 121 1.20 -6.69 -5.08
N PHE A 122 1.58 -5.68 -5.88
CA PHE A 122 0.65 -4.62 -6.29
C PHE A 122 -0.48 -5.13 -7.18
N ALA A 123 -0.21 -6.06 -8.11
CA ALA A 123 -1.26 -6.66 -8.92
C ALA A 123 -2.29 -7.40 -8.03
N ALA A 124 -1.84 -8.18 -7.05
CA ALA A 124 -2.72 -8.85 -6.09
C ALA A 124 -3.50 -7.84 -5.21
N ALA A 125 -2.88 -6.72 -4.83
CA ALA A 125 -3.57 -5.65 -4.11
C ALA A 125 -4.69 -5.03 -4.94
N LEU A 126 -4.46 -4.82 -6.24
CA LEU A 126 -5.42 -4.26 -7.19
C LEU A 126 -6.54 -5.23 -7.57
N GLU A 127 -6.32 -6.55 -7.48
CA GLU A 127 -7.41 -7.52 -7.57
C GLU A 127 -8.42 -7.37 -6.43
N LEU A 128 -7.97 -6.95 -5.24
CA LEU A 128 -8.80 -6.74 -4.06
C LEU A 128 -9.39 -5.33 -3.97
N ASN A 129 -8.63 -4.33 -4.42
CA ASN A 129 -9.01 -2.92 -4.45
C ASN A 129 -8.50 -2.25 -5.73
N PRO A 130 -9.27 -2.30 -6.84
CA PRO A 130 -8.79 -1.85 -8.16
C PRO A 130 -8.43 -0.37 -8.26
N ASP A 131 -9.01 0.47 -7.39
CA ASP A 131 -8.81 1.92 -7.38
C ASP A 131 -7.83 2.36 -6.28
N ASP A 132 -7.11 1.43 -5.65
CA ASP A 132 -6.12 1.77 -4.63
C ASP A 132 -4.97 2.62 -5.20
N GLN A 133 -4.91 3.88 -4.77
CA GLN A 133 -3.96 4.86 -5.30
C GLN A 133 -2.50 4.46 -5.04
N ASP A 134 -2.20 3.92 -3.85
CA ASP A 134 -0.85 3.52 -3.48
C ASP A 134 -0.43 2.28 -4.27
N ALA A 135 -1.33 1.33 -4.46
CA ALA A 135 -1.08 0.15 -5.29
C ALA A 135 -0.83 0.53 -6.75
N LEU A 136 -1.60 1.47 -7.32
CA LEU A 136 -1.42 1.95 -8.68
C LEU A 136 -0.08 2.69 -8.86
N LEU A 137 0.31 3.56 -7.90
CA LEU A 137 1.62 4.21 -7.91
C LEU A 137 2.77 3.21 -7.79
N GLY A 138 2.61 2.24 -6.90
CA GLY A 138 3.55 1.15 -6.72
C GLY A 138 3.70 0.31 -7.99
N GLN A 139 2.59 -0.03 -8.64
CA GLN A 139 2.58 -0.73 -9.93
C GLN A 139 3.29 0.09 -11.01
N ALA A 140 3.03 1.40 -11.10
CA ALA A 140 3.70 2.27 -12.06
C ALA A 140 5.22 2.28 -11.83
N SER A 141 5.65 2.36 -10.57
CA SER A 141 7.07 2.36 -10.19
C SER A 141 7.75 1.01 -10.48
N ALA A 142 7.10 -0.10 -10.14
CA ALA A 142 7.61 -1.44 -10.42
C ALA A 142 7.69 -1.70 -11.94
N ALA A 143 6.67 -1.31 -12.69
CA ALA A 143 6.63 -1.44 -14.15
C ALA A 143 7.74 -0.63 -14.82
N LEU A 144 8.02 0.59 -14.37
CA LEU A 144 9.18 1.36 -14.85
C LEU A 144 10.50 0.64 -14.59
N ALA A 145 10.69 0.10 -13.39
CA ALA A 145 11.92 -0.62 -13.05
C ALA A 145 12.12 -1.88 -13.92
N LEU A 146 11.03 -2.50 -14.38
CA LEU A 146 11.02 -3.69 -15.23
C LEU A 146 11.04 -3.40 -16.73
N GLY A 147 10.88 -2.13 -17.13
CA GLY A 147 10.78 -1.75 -18.54
C GLY A 147 9.42 -1.97 -19.18
N ASP A 148 8.37 -2.21 -18.39
CA ASP A 148 6.99 -2.31 -18.86
C ASP A 148 6.37 -0.90 -18.95
N TRP A 149 6.82 -0.14 -19.96
CA TRP A 149 6.38 1.25 -20.18
C TRP A 149 4.87 1.39 -20.38
N PRO A 150 4.18 0.50 -21.12
CA PRO A 150 2.72 0.56 -21.23
C PRO A 150 2.03 0.44 -19.87
N LEU A 151 2.38 -0.57 -19.06
CA LEU A 151 1.77 -0.75 -17.74
C LEU A 151 2.07 0.43 -16.82
N ALA A 152 3.30 0.95 -16.84
CA ALA A 152 3.70 2.11 -16.07
C ALA A 152 2.85 3.34 -16.44
N GLY A 153 2.66 3.60 -17.73
CA GLY A 153 1.88 4.72 -18.23
C GLY A 153 0.39 4.62 -17.90
N ASP A 154 -0.19 3.42 -18.01
CA ASP A 154 -1.59 3.16 -17.70
C ASP A 154 -1.88 3.31 -16.21
N ALA A 155 -1.03 2.72 -15.36
CA ALA A 155 -1.15 2.82 -13.90
C ALA A 155 -1.02 4.27 -13.42
N ALA A 156 -0.02 5.00 -13.93
CA ALA A 156 0.16 6.42 -13.61
C ALA A 156 -1.01 7.28 -14.11
N THR A 157 -1.60 6.95 -15.27
CA THR A 157 -2.79 7.64 -15.80
C THR A 157 -4.00 7.43 -14.90
N ALA A 158 -4.20 6.22 -14.37
CA ALA A 158 -5.26 5.95 -13.42
C ALA A 158 -5.11 6.82 -12.15
N VAL A 159 -3.90 6.93 -11.60
CA VAL A 159 -3.62 7.79 -10.44
C VAL A 159 -3.88 9.27 -10.75
N ILE A 160 -3.43 9.77 -11.91
CA ILE A 160 -3.68 11.15 -12.34
C ILE A 160 -5.19 11.44 -12.43
N GLY A 161 -6.00 10.46 -12.85
CA GLY A 161 -7.45 10.58 -12.87
C GLY A 161 -8.09 10.72 -11.48
N GLN A 162 -7.46 10.13 -10.45
CA GLN A 162 -7.92 10.20 -9.06
C GLN A 162 -7.38 11.42 -8.31
N ALA A 163 -6.09 11.72 -8.47
CA ALA A 163 -5.33 12.75 -7.78
C ALA A 163 -4.45 13.52 -8.79
N PRO A 164 -5.02 14.47 -9.54
CA PRO A 164 -4.27 15.25 -10.53
C PRO A 164 -3.23 16.18 -9.91
N ASP A 165 -3.28 16.43 -8.61
CA ASP A 165 -2.33 17.20 -7.81
C ASP A 165 -1.19 16.33 -7.24
N LEU A 166 -1.10 15.06 -7.62
CA LEU A 166 -0.02 14.17 -7.21
C LEU A 166 1.12 14.19 -8.22
N ALA A 167 2.15 15.01 -7.94
CA ALA A 167 3.31 15.19 -8.83
C ALA A 167 3.98 13.86 -9.23
N GLU A 168 4.01 12.89 -8.32
CA GLU A 168 4.67 11.61 -8.53
C GLU A 168 4.05 10.81 -9.68
N ALA A 169 2.72 10.83 -9.82
CA ALA A 169 2.05 10.12 -10.91
C ALA A 169 2.39 10.72 -12.28
N TRP A 170 2.42 12.06 -12.39
CA TRP A 170 2.87 12.75 -13.59
C TRP A 170 4.33 12.43 -13.93
N ARG A 171 5.21 12.41 -12.92
CA ARG A 171 6.63 12.05 -13.09
C ARG A 171 6.80 10.62 -13.60
N LEU A 172 6.07 9.66 -13.04
CA LEU A 172 6.13 8.25 -13.47
C LEU A 172 5.65 8.08 -14.91
N ARG A 173 4.55 8.74 -15.31
CA ARG A 173 4.08 8.70 -16.70
C ARG A 173 5.04 9.38 -17.67
N ALA A 174 5.61 10.52 -17.28
CA ALA A 174 6.64 11.21 -18.04
C ALA A 174 7.88 10.33 -18.26
N ALA A 175 8.31 9.57 -17.24
CA ALA A 175 9.40 8.61 -17.36
C ALA A 175 9.08 7.50 -18.36
N ALA A 176 7.88 6.90 -18.31
CA ALA A 176 7.46 5.88 -19.28
C ALA A 176 7.42 6.43 -20.73
N ARG A 177 6.96 7.67 -20.89
CA ARG A 177 6.90 8.36 -22.20
C ARG A 177 8.29 8.71 -22.73
N LEU A 178 9.24 9.05 -21.86
CA LEU A 178 10.63 9.24 -22.25
C LEU A 178 11.22 7.95 -22.84
N GLU A 179 11.01 6.81 -22.19
CA GLU A 179 11.55 5.51 -22.64
C GLU A 179 10.91 5.02 -23.96
N THR A 180 9.68 5.44 -24.26
CA THR A 180 9.03 5.14 -25.54
C THR A 180 9.31 6.17 -26.64
N GLY A 181 10.11 7.21 -26.34
CA GLY A 181 10.46 8.27 -27.29
C GLY A 181 9.35 9.30 -27.55
N ALA A 182 8.26 9.27 -26.77
CA ALA A 182 7.19 10.27 -26.82
C ALA A 182 7.65 11.57 -26.10
N LEU A 183 8.69 12.22 -26.64
CA LEU A 183 9.42 13.29 -25.95
C LEU A 183 8.60 14.57 -25.71
N ASP A 184 7.56 14.83 -26.51
CA ASP A 184 6.64 15.95 -26.30
C ASP A 184 5.67 15.69 -25.16
N ASP A 185 5.08 14.50 -25.13
CA ASP A 185 4.17 14.08 -24.07
C ASP A 185 4.91 13.90 -22.73
N ALA A 186 6.15 13.41 -22.76
CA ALA A 186 7.01 13.30 -21.59
C ALA A 186 7.34 14.68 -20.99
N TRP A 187 7.59 15.67 -21.85
CA TRP A 187 7.85 17.05 -21.41
C TRP A 187 6.63 17.68 -20.76
N GLN A 188 5.45 17.51 -21.36
CA GLN A 188 4.20 18.05 -20.81
C GLN A 188 3.92 17.47 -19.42
N ASP A 189 4.00 16.15 -19.26
CA ASP A 189 3.79 15.50 -17.96
C ASP A 189 4.85 15.93 -16.93
N MET A 190 6.12 16.05 -17.32
CA MET A 190 7.17 16.52 -16.44
C MET A 190 6.94 17.97 -16.00
N GLU A 191 6.46 18.85 -16.88
CA GLU A 191 6.10 20.22 -16.52
C GLU A 191 4.93 20.25 -15.54
N MET A 192 3.89 19.42 -15.73
CA MET A 192 2.82 19.28 -14.73
C MET A 192 3.36 18.83 -13.37
N ALA A 193 4.24 17.83 -13.35
CA ALA A 193 4.89 17.36 -12.13
C ALA A 193 5.69 18.48 -11.44
N ARG A 194 6.42 19.29 -12.22
CA ARG A 194 7.25 20.41 -11.74
C ARG A 194 6.43 21.58 -11.24
N GLU A 195 5.28 21.87 -11.84
CA GLU A 195 4.35 22.90 -11.34
C GLU A 195 3.84 22.55 -9.94
N ILE A 196 3.55 21.27 -9.70
CA ILE A 196 3.09 20.76 -8.40
C ILE A 196 4.23 20.70 -7.38
N ALA A 197 5.40 20.19 -7.78
CA ALA A 197 6.55 19.97 -6.90
C ALA A 197 7.85 20.52 -7.52
N PRO A 198 8.07 21.85 -7.51
CA PRO A 198 9.15 22.50 -8.25
C PRO A 198 10.57 22.14 -7.79
N ASP A 199 10.72 21.77 -6.50
CA ASP A 199 12.01 21.46 -5.88
C ASP A 199 12.29 19.94 -5.79
N ASN A 200 11.43 19.11 -6.38
CA ASN A 200 11.64 17.66 -6.39
C ASN A 200 12.79 17.26 -7.30
N ILE A 201 13.82 16.64 -6.72
CA ILE A 201 15.07 16.28 -7.40
C ILE A 201 14.82 15.30 -8.56
N GLU A 202 13.97 14.29 -8.37
CA GLU A 202 13.68 13.28 -9.39
C GLU A 202 13.00 13.89 -10.62
N ILE A 203 12.14 14.89 -10.43
CA ILE A 203 11.51 15.65 -11.52
C ILE A 203 12.56 16.46 -12.29
N LEU A 204 13.49 17.11 -11.59
CA LEU A 204 14.56 17.89 -12.21
C LEU A 204 15.56 17.02 -12.97
N VAL A 205 15.88 15.83 -12.45
CA VAL A 205 16.68 14.82 -13.15
C VAL A 205 15.97 14.36 -14.42
N LEU A 206 14.67 14.04 -14.33
CA LEU A 206 13.87 13.64 -15.50
C LEU A 206 13.84 14.73 -16.57
N ARG A 207 13.69 16.00 -16.18
CA ARG A 207 13.80 17.15 -17.10
C ARG A 207 15.13 17.17 -17.85
N GLY A 208 16.24 16.94 -17.15
CA GLY A 208 17.56 16.84 -17.77
C GLY A 208 17.63 15.70 -18.80
N ARG A 209 17.12 14.52 -18.44
CA ARG A 209 17.07 13.35 -19.34
C ARG A 209 16.23 13.60 -20.59
N ILE A 210 15.07 14.25 -20.46
CA ILE A 210 14.21 14.61 -21.60
C ILE A 210 14.92 15.62 -22.53
N ASN A 211 15.57 16.64 -21.97
CA ASN A 211 16.32 17.61 -22.78
C ASN A 211 17.44 16.97 -23.58
N GLU A 212 18.18 16.04 -22.97
CA GLU A 212 19.23 15.32 -23.66
C GLU A 212 18.67 14.44 -24.78
N ALA A 213 17.58 13.71 -24.52
CA ALA A 213 16.91 12.92 -25.56
C ALA A 213 16.45 13.79 -26.74
N ARG A 214 15.88 14.97 -26.48
CA ARG A 214 15.48 15.93 -27.52
C ARG A 214 16.66 16.42 -28.34
N ARG A 215 17.79 16.73 -27.69
CA ARG A 215 19.03 17.16 -28.36
C ARG A 215 19.55 16.08 -29.31
N LEU A 216 19.47 14.81 -28.93
CA LEU A 216 19.95 13.68 -29.73
C LEU A 216 19.07 13.39 -30.96
N VAL A 217 17.77 13.74 -30.90
CA VAL A 217 16.82 13.52 -32.00
C VAL A 217 16.72 14.73 -32.94
N ALA A 218 17.15 15.91 -32.50
CA ALA A 218 17.23 17.08 -33.37
C ALA A 218 18.17 16.80 -34.57
N PRO A 219 17.75 17.04 -35.82
CA PRO A 219 18.63 16.91 -36.97
C PRO A 219 19.83 17.81 -36.76
N GLY A 220 21.04 17.27 -36.95
CA GLY A 220 22.26 18.08 -36.91
C GLY A 220 22.12 19.24 -37.90
N GLU A 221 22.26 20.47 -37.41
CA GLU A 221 22.53 21.64 -38.25
C GLU A 221 23.98 21.51 -38.75
N ASP A 222 24.22 20.58 -39.69
CA ASP A 222 25.48 20.48 -40.46
C ASP A 222 25.34 21.23 -41.80
#